data_AF-A0A2E0RTD8-F1
#
_entry.id   AF-A0A2E0RTD8-F1
#
_cell.length_a   1.000
_cell.length_b   1.000
_cell.length_c   1.000
_cell.angle_alpha   90.00
_cell.angle_beta   90.00
_cell.angle_gamma   90.00
#
_symmetry.space_group_name_H-M   'P 1'
#
loop_
_entity.id
_entity.type
_entity.pdbx_description
1 polymer ?
#
loop_
_entity_poly.entity_id
_entity_poly.type
_entity_poly.pdbx_seq_one_letter_code
_entity_poly.pdbx_strand_id
1 'polypeptide(L)'
;MRDLQRRLGAAGFVPDGVEAGFFCASTERALHAFQQQRGVKATGRCDEDTWRALVEATWKLGDRLLMHVAPNLRGDDIGELQAGLARLGFDSGRVDGIFGPATAHAVEDFQHNCGLYVDGVCGPDTVRALQVLTRQTGTGPGITAVRELASLTATARSLADLRLVVGQFGGLSGLTRQLVRALRHRSATVVASDEPDAAAQALAANRFAATAYVGFESDPGGEPTLHYYEVPGFASLGGRALATRIADACASATSLAPSVRGMRLAILRETRMPAVLFTVGDAHRVLDDGPRVVDAIIDALEQWAATPLDD
;
A
#
# COMPACT_ATOMS: atom_id res chain seq x y z
N MET A 1 11.89 3.15 24.75
CA MET A 1 13.19 3.51 24.13
C MET A 1 14.11 2.30 23.91
N ARG A 2 14.48 1.52 24.94
CA ARG A 2 15.31 0.30 24.76
C ARG A 2 14.69 -0.71 23.79
N ASP A 3 13.37 -0.90 23.84
CA ASP A 3 12.68 -1.81 22.92
C ASP A 3 12.74 -1.35 21.46
N LEU A 4 12.63 -0.05 21.21
CA LEU A 4 12.79 0.56 19.88
C LEU A 4 14.18 0.26 19.31
N GLN A 5 15.24 0.53 20.08
CA GLN A 5 16.62 0.26 19.66
C GLN A 5 16.86 -1.24 19.41
N ARG A 6 16.31 -2.12 20.27
CA ARG A 6 16.39 -3.57 20.10
C ARG A 6 15.72 -4.03 18.79
N ARG A 7 14.52 -3.55 18.50
CA ARG A 7 13.78 -3.89 17.27
C ARG A 7 14.44 -3.33 16.02
N LEU A 8 14.95 -2.10 16.07
CA LEU A 8 15.75 -1.51 15.00
C LEU A 8 17.00 -2.37 14.72
N GLY A 9 17.73 -2.75 15.76
CA GLY A 9 18.88 -3.65 15.62
C GLY A 9 18.52 -5.01 15.03
N ALA A 10 17.41 -5.61 15.47
CA ALA A 10 16.90 -6.86 14.89
C ALA A 10 16.48 -6.73 13.41
N ALA A 11 16.04 -5.53 13.00
CA ALA A 11 15.75 -5.19 11.61
C ALA A 11 17.01 -4.80 10.80
N GLY A 12 18.22 -4.85 11.38
CA GLY A 12 19.48 -4.53 10.72
C GLY A 12 19.94 -3.07 10.84
N PHE A 13 19.22 -2.24 11.60
CA PHE A 13 19.50 -0.81 11.77
C PHE A 13 20.04 -0.53 13.17
N VAL A 14 21.31 -0.87 13.39
CA VAL A 14 21.97 -0.65 14.68
C VAL A 14 22.37 0.82 14.78
N PRO A 15 21.88 1.59 15.77
CA PRO A 15 22.38 2.93 15.99
C PRO A 15 23.75 2.86 16.70
N ASP A 16 24.71 3.64 16.20
CA ASP A 16 26.09 3.71 16.72
C ASP A 16 26.21 4.57 17.99
N GLY A 17 27.10 4.16 18.91
CA GLY A 17 27.58 4.99 20.03
C GLY A 17 26.51 5.35 21.08
N VAL A 18 25.56 4.45 21.34
CA VAL A 18 24.33 4.79 22.08
C VAL A 18 24.40 4.36 23.54
N GLU A 19 24.08 5.27 24.46
CA GLU A 19 23.63 4.89 25.81
C GLU A 19 22.22 4.27 25.73
N ALA A 20 22.10 3.02 26.16
CA ALA A 20 20.86 2.26 26.05
C ALA A 20 19.68 2.95 26.77
N GLY A 21 18.68 3.40 26.00
CA GLY A 21 17.46 4.01 26.53
C GLY A 21 17.27 5.49 26.25
N PHE A 22 18.16 6.16 25.51
CA PHE A 22 18.00 7.54 25.06
C PHE A 22 17.77 7.65 23.55
N PHE A 23 16.90 8.58 23.13
CA PHE A 23 16.71 8.92 21.72
C PHE A 23 17.73 9.99 21.33
N CYS A 24 18.66 9.64 20.45
CA CYS A 24 19.74 10.52 19.98
C CYS A 24 19.77 10.60 18.45
N ALA A 25 20.59 11.49 17.88
CA ALA A 25 20.77 11.62 16.43
C ALA A 25 21.15 10.31 15.72
N SER A 26 21.84 9.39 16.40
CA SER A 26 22.15 8.07 15.85
C SER A 26 20.92 7.18 15.73
N THR A 27 20.04 7.20 16.75
CA THR A 27 18.76 6.49 16.75
C THR A 27 17.83 7.07 15.68
N GLU A 28 17.77 8.39 15.56
CA GLU A 28 16.98 9.08 14.53
C GLU A 28 17.42 8.68 13.11
N ARG A 29 18.72 8.70 12.81
CA ARG A 29 19.26 8.24 11.52
C ARG A 29 18.94 6.78 11.24
N ALA A 30 19.10 5.90 12.23
CA ALA A 30 18.77 4.48 12.10
C ALA A 30 17.28 4.27 11.82
N LEU A 31 16.41 5.04 12.50
CA LEU A 31 14.97 4.99 12.29
C LEU A 31 14.57 5.54 10.92
N HIS A 32 15.18 6.63 10.48
CA HIS A 32 14.98 7.19 9.15
C HIS A 32 15.38 6.19 8.06
N ALA A 33 16.54 5.53 8.20
CA ALA A 33 17.00 4.50 7.28
C ALA A 33 16.05 3.28 7.26
N PHE A 34 15.56 2.86 8.44
CA PHE A 34 14.53 1.82 8.55
C PHE A 34 13.26 2.23 7.80
N GLN A 35 12.75 3.43 8.04
CA GLN A 35 11.54 3.93 7.39
C GLN A 35 11.69 3.98 5.88
N GLN A 36 12.83 4.45 5.37
CA GLN A 36 13.16 4.47 3.95
C GLN A 36 13.17 3.07 3.34
N GLN A 37 13.91 2.12 3.94
CA GLN A 37 13.97 0.74 3.42
C GLN A 37 12.59 0.06 3.44
N ARG A 38 11.78 0.36 4.45
CA ARG A 38 10.45 -0.26 4.61
C ARG A 38 9.40 0.37 3.71
N GLY A 39 9.65 1.52 3.11
CA GLY A 39 8.65 2.24 2.34
C GLY A 39 7.53 2.81 3.22
N VAL A 40 7.85 3.25 4.43
CA VAL A 40 6.99 4.10 5.26
C VAL A 40 7.54 5.53 5.28
N LYS A 41 6.82 6.48 5.88
CA LYS A 41 7.26 7.88 5.94
C LYS A 41 8.58 8.00 6.69
N ALA A 42 9.61 8.48 6.00
CA ALA A 42 10.96 8.62 6.54
C ALA A 42 11.15 9.92 7.31
N THR A 43 10.50 10.03 8.47
CA THR A 43 10.53 11.23 9.31
C THR A 43 11.66 11.24 10.32
N GLY A 44 12.34 10.10 10.52
CA GLY A 44 13.27 9.88 11.64
C GLY A 44 12.58 9.79 13.01
N ARG A 45 11.25 9.90 13.08
CA ARG A 45 10.47 9.89 14.33
C ARG A 45 9.70 8.58 14.47
N CYS A 46 9.58 8.08 15.69
CA CYS A 46 8.82 6.85 15.97
C CYS A 46 7.36 7.20 16.28
N ASP A 47 6.55 7.36 15.23
CA ASP A 47 5.09 7.43 15.34
C ASP A 47 4.46 6.02 15.38
N GLU A 48 3.12 5.97 15.44
CA GLU A 48 2.35 4.73 15.51
C GLU A 48 2.57 3.84 14.27
N ASP A 49 2.61 4.42 13.07
CA ASP A 49 2.84 3.67 11.83
C ASP A 49 4.25 3.08 11.78
N THR A 50 5.25 3.86 12.20
CA THR A 50 6.64 3.41 12.29
C THR A 50 6.80 2.31 13.34
N TRP A 51 6.17 2.48 14.51
CA TRP A 51 6.18 1.46 15.56
C TRP A 51 5.53 0.15 15.08
N ARG A 52 4.38 0.24 14.41
CA ARG A 52 3.71 -0.91 13.81
C ARG A 52 4.59 -1.61 12.79
N ALA A 53 5.22 -0.85 11.89
CA ALA A 53 6.13 -1.40 10.88
C ALA A 53 7.34 -2.12 11.51
N LEU A 54 7.86 -1.61 12.63
CA LEU A 54 8.93 -2.25 13.41
C LEU A 54 8.47 -3.56 14.04
N VAL A 55 7.28 -3.58 14.66
CA VAL A 55 6.72 -4.81 15.24
C VAL A 55 6.47 -5.85 14.16
N GLU A 56 5.90 -5.45 13.03
CA GLU A 56 5.66 -6.35 11.90
C GLU A 56 6.95 -6.94 11.31
N ALA A 57 8.03 -6.16 11.26
CA ALA A 57 9.34 -6.60 10.78
C ALA A 57 10.05 -7.60 11.70
N THR A 58 9.56 -7.80 12.94
CA THR A 58 10.19 -8.75 13.87
C THR A 58 9.80 -10.21 13.65
N TRP A 59 8.76 -10.47 12.86
CA TRP A 59 8.23 -11.82 12.68
C TRP A 59 8.62 -12.37 11.31
N LYS A 60 9.19 -13.58 11.30
CA LYS A 60 9.47 -14.38 10.10
C LYS A 60 8.52 -15.56 10.02
N LEU A 61 8.27 -16.06 8.82
CA LEU A 61 7.38 -17.19 8.64
C LEU A 61 7.88 -18.42 9.39
N GLY A 62 7.06 -18.90 10.34
CA GLY A 62 7.38 -20.02 11.23
C GLY A 62 7.68 -19.62 12.68
N ASP A 63 7.83 -18.32 12.99
CA ASP A 63 8.08 -17.86 14.37
C ASP A 63 6.87 -18.01 15.30
N ARG A 64 5.65 -18.04 14.72
CA ARG A 64 4.38 -18.17 15.45
C ARG A 64 3.32 -18.85 14.59
N LEU A 65 2.25 -19.33 15.23
CA LEU A 65 1.06 -19.81 14.54
C LEU A 65 0.32 -18.63 13.91
N LEU A 66 -0.04 -18.75 12.63
CA LEU A 66 -0.85 -17.75 11.92
C LEU A 66 -2.25 -18.28 11.72
N MET A 67 -3.24 -17.51 12.15
CA MET A 67 -4.64 -17.88 12.13
C MET A 67 -5.51 -16.63 12.11
N HIS A 68 -6.74 -16.77 11.62
CA HIS A 68 -7.69 -15.66 11.57
C HIS A 68 -8.29 -15.41 12.96
N VAL A 69 -8.01 -14.24 13.52
CA VAL A 69 -8.44 -13.79 14.86
C VAL A 69 -8.88 -12.33 14.80
N ALA A 70 -9.55 -11.84 15.84
CA ALA A 70 -9.95 -10.45 15.95
C ALA A 70 -9.21 -9.77 17.12
N PRO A 71 -8.43 -8.69 16.88
CA PRO A 71 -8.07 -8.12 15.57
C PRO A 71 -7.14 -9.04 14.76
N ASN A 72 -7.16 -8.91 13.43
CA ASN A 72 -6.34 -9.73 12.53
C ASN A 72 -4.85 -9.63 12.90
N LEU A 73 -4.15 -10.77 12.80
CA LEU A 73 -2.68 -10.77 12.90
C LEU A 73 -2.08 -9.96 11.75
N ARG A 74 -0.96 -9.29 12.05
CA ARG A 74 -0.19 -8.52 11.08
C ARG A 74 1.30 -8.80 11.24
N GLY A 75 2.05 -8.81 10.14
CA GLY A 75 3.49 -9.07 10.16
C GLY A 75 4.06 -9.43 8.80
N ASP A 76 5.38 -9.37 8.71
CA ASP A 76 6.09 -9.78 7.50
C ASP A 76 6.00 -11.30 7.27
N ASP A 77 5.93 -12.09 8.34
CA ASP A 77 5.61 -13.52 8.31
C ASP A 77 4.33 -13.84 7.53
N ILE A 78 3.30 -13.01 7.67
CA ILE A 78 2.05 -13.16 6.91
C ILE A 78 2.23 -12.73 5.45
N GLY A 79 3.02 -11.68 5.20
CA GLY A 79 3.38 -11.29 3.82
C GLY A 79 4.15 -12.39 3.09
N GLU A 80 5.10 -13.05 3.78
CA GLU A 80 5.83 -14.21 3.27
C GLU A 80 4.89 -15.40 2.97
N LEU A 81 3.94 -15.67 3.86
CA LEU A 81 2.89 -16.68 3.64
C LEU A 81 2.05 -16.34 2.40
N GLN A 82 1.50 -15.13 2.31
CA GLN A 82 0.65 -14.68 1.21
C GLN A 82 1.40 -14.72 -0.13
N ALA A 83 2.65 -14.26 -0.17
CA ALA A 83 3.49 -14.34 -1.36
C ALA A 83 3.84 -15.78 -1.75
N GLY A 84 4.03 -16.68 -0.76
CA GLY A 84 4.18 -18.11 -0.98
C GLY A 84 2.94 -18.72 -1.62
N LEU A 85 1.77 -18.53 -0.99
CA LEU A 85 0.48 -19.01 -1.47
C LEU A 85 0.18 -18.50 -2.88
N ALA A 86 0.38 -17.21 -3.13
CA ALA A 86 0.12 -16.59 -4.42
C ALA A 86 1.01 -17.16 -5.54
N ARG A 87 2.28 -17.49 -5.26
CA ARG A 87 3.18 -18.16 -6.21
C ARG A 87 2.74 -19.59 -6.53
N LEU A 88 2.14 -20.27 -5.56
CA LEU A 88 1.59 -21.61 -5.74
C LEU A 88 0.18 -21.61 -6.34
N GLY A 89 -0.40 -20.43 -6.62
CA GLY A 89 -1.72 -20.29 -7.22
C GLY A 89 -2.89 -20.24 -6.24
N PHE A 90 -2.62 -20.16 -4.93
CA PHE A 90 -3.66 -20.01 -3.91
C PHE A 90 -3.94 -18.52 -3.67
N ASP A 91 -5.20 -18.11 -3.88
CA ASP A 91 -5.55 -16.69 -3.79
C ASP A 91 -5.80 -16.25 -2.34
N SER A 92 -4.79 -15.61 -1.75
CA SER A 92 -4.87 -15.02 -0.40
C SER A 92 -5.25 -13.53 -0.39
N GLY A 93 -5.57 -12.93 -1.54
CA GLY A 93 -5.78 -11.49 -1.68
C GLY A 93 -4.55 -10.74 -2.21
N ARG A 94 -4.36 -9.49 -1.78
CA ARG A 94 -3.11 -8.74 -1.97
C ARG A 94 -2.09 -9.23 -0.93
N VAL A 95 -0.80 -9.12 -1.23
CA VAL A 95 0.25 -9.40 -0.23
C VAL A 95 0.32 -8.20 0.71
N ASP A 96 -0.65 -8.09 1.61
CA ASP A 96 -0.82 -6.99 2.55
C ASP A 96 -0.24 -7.31 3.95
N GLY A 97 0.23 -8.52 4.21
CA GLY A 97 0.74 -8.93 5.52
C GLY A 97 -0.32 -8.87 6.64
N ILE A 98 -1.60 -8.98 6.30
CA ILE A 98 -2.73 -9.02 7.25
C ILE A 98 -3.44 -10.37 7.09
N PHE A 99 -3.52 -11.15 8.17
CA PHE A 99 -4.16 -12.47 8.13
C PHE A 99 -5.69 -12.30 8.24
N GLY A 100 -6.32 -12.00 7.10
CA GLY A 100 -7.77 -11.89 6.98
C GLY A 100 -8.45 -13.16 6.47
N PRO A 101 -9.78 -13.10 6.22
CA PRO A 101 -10.56 -14.25 5.74
C PRO A 101 -10.03 -14.86 4.44
N ALA A 102 -9.56 -14.04 3.49
CA ALA A 102 -9.01 -14.52 2.22
C ALA A 102 -7.71 -15.33 2.44
N THR A 103 -6.85 -14.90 3.36
CA THR A 103 -5.63 -15.64 3.71
C THR A 103 -5.97 -16.95 4.42
N ALA A 104 -6.96 -16.95 5.33
CA ALA A 104 -7.43 -18.17 5.99
C ALA A 104 -7.93 -19.20 4.97
N HIS A 105 -8.79 -18.77 4.04
CA HIS A 105 -9.31 -19.62 2.99
C HIS A 105 -8.20 -20.19 2.09
N ALA A 106 -7.24 -19.35 1.69
CA ALA A 106 -6.08 -19.80 0.90
C ALA A 106 -5.20 -20.81 1.65
N VAL A 107 -5.09 -20.69 2.98
CA VAL A 107 -4.39 -21.68 3.82
C VAL A 107 -5.16 -23.00 3.86
N GLU A 108 -6.47 -22.97 4.02
CA GLU A 108 -7.33 -24.16 3.99
C GLU A 108 -7.22 -24.90 2.64
N ASP A 109 -7.32 -24.18 1.53
CA ASP A 109 -7.16 -24.72 0.19
C ASP A 109 -5.76 -25.34 -0.02
N PHE A 110 -4.73 -24.65 0.46
CA PHE A 110 -3.35 -25.14 0.41
C PHE A 110 -3.17 -26.41 1.22
N GLN A 111 -3.70 -26.44 2.45
CA GLN A 111 -3.67 -27.61 3.31
C GLN A 111 -4.37 -28.80 2.66
N HIS A 112 -5.56 -28.57 2.09
CA HIS A 112 -6.32 -29.59 1.38
C HIS A 112 -5.51 -30.19 0.21
N ASN A 113 -4.96 -29.32 -0.64
CA ASN A 113 -4.18 -29.74 -1.81
C ASN A 113 -2.85 -30.42 -1.46
N CYS A 114 -2.28 -30.13 -0.29
CA CYS A 114 -1.05 -30.75 0.19
C CYS A 114 -1.28 -32.01 1.05
N GLY A 115 -2.54 -32.40 1.29
CA GLY A 115 -2.88 -33.54 2.17
C GLY A 115 -2.54 -33.30 3.64
N LEU A 116 -2.58 -32.05 4.09
CA LEU A 116 -2.40 -31.66 5.49
C LEU A 116 -3.74 -31.68 6.24
N TYR A 117 -3.68 -31.59 7.57
CA TYR A 117 -4.87 -31.32 8.37
C TYR A 117 -5.40 -29.91 8.03
N VAL A 118 -6.67 -29.83 7.62
CA VAL A 118 -7.31 -28.59 7.15
C VAL A 118 -7.95 -27.88 8.33
N ASP A 119 -7.19 -26.98 8.96
CA ASP A 119 -7.63 -26.18 10.12
C ASP A 119 -7.54 -24.68 9.90
N GLY A 120 -7.04 -24.23 8.74
CA GLY A 120 -6.83 -22.83 8.43
C GLY A 120 -5.72 -22.18 9.27
N VAL A 121 -4.95 -22.96 10.01
CA VAL A 121 -3.84 -22.51 10.85
C VAL A 121 -2.51 -22.80 10.13
N CYS A 122 -1.74 -21.75 9.87
CA CYS A 122 -0.38 -21.89 9.39
C CYS A 122 0.56 -22.26 10.55
N GLY A 123 0.64 -23.55 10.83
CA GLY A 123 1.58 -24.15 11.77
C GLY A 123 2.86 -24.70 11.11
N PRO A 124 3.75 -25.37 11.86
CA PRO A 124 5.04 -25.85 11.37
C PRO A 124 4.96 -26.77 10.14
N ASP A 125 3.93 -27.61 10.04
CA ASP A 125 3.74 -28.50 8.89
C ASP A 125 3.32 -27.74 7.63
N THR A 126 2.38 -26.79 7.76
CA THR A 126 1.98 -25.87 6.69
C THR A 126 3.18 -25.06 6.18
N VAL A 127 3.98 -24.49 7.09
CA VAL A 127 5.18 -23.72 6.74
C VAL A 127 6.20 -24.59 6.00
N ARG A 128 6.47 -25.80 6.48
CA ARG A 128 7.41 -26.73 5.85
C ARG A 128 6.98 -27.09 4.43
N ALA A 129 5.70 -27.43 4.25
CA ALA A 129 5.14 -27.75 2.94
C ALA A 129 5.25 -26.55 1.99
N LEU A 130 4.90 -25.35 2.45
CA LEU A 130 4.97 -24.12 1.65
C LEU A 130 6.41 -23.82 1.20
N GLN A 131 7.38 -23.95 2.10
CA GLN A 131 8.79 -23.72 1.78
C GLN A 131 9.35 -24.72 0.76
N VAL A 132 8.95 -25.99 0.84
CA VAL A 132 9.38 -27.01 -0.12
C VAL A 132 8.81 -26.72 -1.50
N LEU A 133 7.50 -26.44 -1.59
CA LEU A 133 6.82 -26.24 -2.87
C LEU A 133 7.21 -24.93 -3.55
N THR A 134 7.35 -23.84 -2.80
CA THR A 134 7.73 -22.53 -3.36
C THR A 134 9.14 -22.51 -3.96
N ARG A 135 10.04 -23.39 -3.51
CA ARG A 135 11.38 -23.57 -4.11
C ARG A 135 11.33 -24.26 -5.49
N GLN A 136 10.24 -24.95 -5.79
CA GLN A 136 10.06 -25.71 -7.03
C GLN A 136 9.29 -24.92 -8.08
N THR A 137 8.77 -23.74 -7.73
CA THR A 137 8.01 -22.86 -8.62
C THR A 137 8.84 -21.67 -9.12
N GLY A 138 8.49 -21.16 -10.30
CA GLY A 138 9.12 -19.96 -10.87
C GLY A 138 8.84 -18.68 -10.10
N THR A 139 9.58 -17.62 -10.40
CA THR A 139 9.47 -16.29 -9.77
C THR A 139 8.40 -15.41 -10.42
N GLY A 140 7.36 -16.02 -11.00
CA GLY A 140 6.28 -15.29 -11.66
C GLY A 140 5.51 -14.39 -10.69
N PRO A 141 4.73 -13.42 -11.19
CA PRO A 141 4.10 -12.38 -10.38
C PRO A 141 2.93 -12.89 -9.49
N GLY A 142 2.73 -14.21 -9.42
CA GLY A 142 1.72 -14.88 -8.63
C GLY A 142 0.29 -14.62 -9.12
N ILE A 143 -0.67 -15.36 -8.55
CA ILE A 143 -2.10 -15.19 -8.87
C ILE A 143 -2.61 -13.78 -8.54
N THR A 144 -2.03 -13.12 -7.54
CA THR A 144 -2.40 -11.76 -7.11
C THR A 144 -2.27 -10.73 -8.22
N ALA A 145 -1.13 -10.71 -8.93
CA ALA A 145 -0.92 -9.77 -10.03
C ALA A 145 -1.80 -10.11 -11.25
N VAL A 146 -1.97 -11.41 -11.54
CA VAL A 146 -2.86 -11.87 -12.63
C VAL A 146 -4.30 -11.47 -12.36
N ARG A 147 -4.78 -11.59 -11.11
CA ARG A 147 -6.12 -11.14 -10.72
C ARG A 147 -6.26 -9.63 -10.84
N GLU A 148 -5.27 -8.86 -10.39
CA GLU A 148 -5.32 -7.39 -10.54
C GLU A 148 -5.37 -7.01 -12.02
N LEU A 149 -4.53 -7.61 -12.85
CA LEU A 149 -4.55 -7.46 -14.31
C LEU A 149 -5.93 -7.80 -14.89
N ALA A 150 -6.48 -8.97 -14.56
CA ALA A 150 -7.79 -9.39 -15.04
C ALA A 150 -8.90 -8.43 -14.58
N SER A 151 -8.86 -7.95 -13.35
CA SER A 151 -9.80 -6.94 -12.84
C SER A 151 -9.70 -5.64 -13.64
N LEU A 152 -8.48 -5.19 -13.96
CA LEU A 152 -8.24 -3.99 -14.75
C LEU A 152 -8.75 -4.12 -16.19
N THR A 153 -8.54 -5.28 -16.84
CA THR A 153 -8.86 -5.49 -18.26
C THR A 153 -10.26 -6.05 -18.52
N ALA A 154 -10.97 -6.57 -17.50
CA ALA A 154 -12.29 -7.20 -17.66
C ALA A 154 -13.38 -6.26 -18.21
N THR A 155 -13.18 -4.95 -18.13
CA THR A 155 -14.13 -3.97 -18.68
C THR A 155 -13.36 -2.76 -19.23
N ALA A 156 -13.62 -2.37 -20.48
CA ALA A 156 -13.22 -1.05 -20.97
C ALA A 156 -13.94 0.01 -20.14
N ARG A 157 -13.20 0.94 -19.52
CA ARG A 157 -13.78 1.90 -18.58
C ARG A 157 -13.72 3.29 -19.20
N SER A 158 -14.85 3.99 -19.14
CA SER A 158 -14.85 5.46 -19.18
C SER A 158 -14.75 5.98 -17.75
N LEU A 159 -14.47 7.28 -17.59
CA LEU A 159 -14.50 7.92 -16.28
C LEU A 159 -15.87 7.78 -15.58
N ALA A 160 -16.97 7.69 -16.35
CA ALA A 160 -18.32 7.51 -15.84
C ALA A 160 -18.56 6.14 -15.19
N ASP A 161 -17.79 5.11 -15.60
CA ASP A 161 -17.89 3.75 -15.03
C ASP A 161 -17.09 3.60 -13.74
N LEU A 162 -16.24 4.58 -13.41
CA LEU A 162 -15.41 4.53 -12.22
C LEU A 162 -16.19 4.93 -10.96
N ARG A 163 -15.91 4.18 -9.88
CA ARG A 163 -16.30 4.48 -8.50
C ARG A 163 -15.07 4.98 -7.77
N LEU A 164 -14.89 6.30 -7.68
CA LEU A 164 -13.69 6.91 -7.14
C LEU A 164 -13.88 7.29 -5.67
N VAL A 165 -12.83 7.10 -4.89
CA VAL A 165 -12.72 7.74 -3.57
C VAL A 165 -11.57 8.74 -3.64
N VAL A 166 -11.87 9.99 -3.27
CA VAL A 166 -10.87 11.05 -3.15
C VAL A 166 -10.65 11.34 -1.68
N GLY A 167 -9.46 11.01 -1.17
CA GLY A 167 -9.11 11.15 0.23
C GLY A 167 -8.16 12.31 0.51
N GLN A 168 -8.10 12.79 1.75
CA GLN A 168 -7.06 13.74 2.17
C GLN A 168 -6.66 13.57 3.64
N PHE A 169 -5.36 13.76 3.94
CA PHE A 169 -4.78 13.70 5.29
C PHE A 169 -4.40 15.08 5.83
N GLY A 170 -5.21 16.09 5.54
CA GLY A 170 -5.07 17.46 6.07
C GLY A 170 -4.53 18.48 5.06
N GLY A 171 -4.89 19.76 5.28
CA GLY A 171 -4.37 20.91 4.53
C GLY A 171 -4.84 21.05 3.07
N LEU A 172 -5.53 20.06 2.49
CA LEU A 172 -5.79 19.98 1.04
C LEU A 172 -7.28 19.80 0.69
N SER A 173 -8.18 20.17 1.60
CA SER A 173 -9.62 20.06 1.37
C SER A 173 -10.11 20.92 0.20
N GLY A 174 -9.43 22.04 -0.09
CA GLY A 174 -9.71 22.89 -1.25
C GLY A 174 -9.53 22.14 -2.57
N LEU A 175 -8.33 21.57 -2.77
CA LEU A 175 -8.00 20.76 -3.94
C LEU A 175 -8.92 19.53 -4.06
N THR A 176 -9.14 18.83 -2.95
CA THR A 176 -10.05 17.66 -2.88
C THR A 176 -11.45 18.01 -3.36
N ARG A 177 -12.02 19.14 -2.89
CA ARG A 177 -13.36 19.59 -3.33
C ARG A 177 -13.40 19.95 -4.81
N GLN A 178 -12.35 20.59 -5.33
CA GLN A 178 -12.26 20.93 -6.75
C GLN A 178 -12.22 19.66 -7.61
N LEU A 179 -11.38 18.67 -7.25
CA LEU A 179 -11.31 17.40 -7.97
C LEU A 179 -12.65 16.65 -7.93
N VAL A 180 -13.26 16.51 -6.76
CA VAL A 180 -14.56 15.83 -6.60
C VAL A 180 -15.64 16.50 -7.44
N ARG A 181 -15.68 17.84 -7.47
CA ARG A 181 -16.62 18.59 -8.31
C ARG A 181 -16.38 18.33 -9.79
N ALA A 182 -15.12 18.40 -10.23
CA ALA A 182 -14.74 18.23 -11.63
C ALA A 182 -14.98 16.78 -12.13
N LEU A 183 -14.78 15.77 -11.28
CA LEU A 183 -15.13 14.38 -11.54
C LEU A 183 -16.65 14.17 -11.67
N ARG A 184 -17.45 14.77 -10.77
CA ARG A 184 -18.92 14.71 -10.85
C ARG A 184 -19.48 15.36 -12.11
N HIS A 185 -18.86 16.45 -12.57
CA HIS A 185 -19.25 17.09 -13.84
C HIS A 185 -19.05 16.17 -15.06
N ARG A 186 -18.15 15.17 -14.95
CA ARG A 186 -17.91 14.14 -15.97
C ARG A 186 -18.63 12.82 -15.65
N SER A 187 -19.67 12.87 -14.82
CA SER A 187 -20.53 11.74 -14.44
C SER A 187 -19.82 10.60 -13.68
N ALA A 188 -18.62 10.82 -13.14
CA ALA A 188 -17.95 9.83 -12.30
C ALA A 188 -18.69 9.65 -10.97
N THR A 189 -18.80 8.42 -10.47
CA THR A 189 -19.33 8.18 -9.12
C THR A 189 -18.22 8.42 -8.11
N VAL A 190 -18.25 9.53 -7.38
CA VAL A 190 -17.15 9.91 -6.47
C VAL A 190 -17.61 10.30 -5.06
N VAL A 191 -16.88 9.76 -4.08
CA VAL A 191 -17.00 10.06 -2.65
C VAL A 191 -15.73 10.75 -2.16
N ALA A 192 -15.89 11.85 -1.43
CA ALA A 192 -14.78 12.49 -0.73
C ALA A 192 -14.65 11.89 0.68
N SER A 193 -13.42 11.81 1.20
CA SER A 193 -13.18 11.40 2.58
C SER A 193 -12.07 12.22 3.22
N ASP A 194 -12.33 12.71 4.43
CA ASP A 194 -11.43 13.46 5.30
C ASP A 194 -11.15 12.70 6.61
N GLU A 195 -11.39 11.39 6.61
CA GLU A 195 -11.08 10.51 7.73
C GLU A 195 -9.55 10.52 7.97
N PRO A 196 -9.07 10.98 9.13
CA PRO A 196 -7.64 11.09 9.41
C PRO A 196 -6.97 9.73 9.61
N ASP A 197 -7.70 8.70 10.04
CA ASP A 197 -7.14 7.35 10.13
C ASP A 197 -7.12 6.66 8.77
N ALA A 198 -5.91 6.41 8.26
CA ALA A 198 -5.69 5.78 6.97
C ALA A 198 -6.35 4.39 6.86
N ALA A 199 -6.42 3.63 7.95
CA ALA A 199 -7.05 2.31 7.95
C ALA A 199 -8.58 2.41 7.87
N ALA A 200 -9.20 3.31 8.65
CA ALA A 200 -10.63 3.60 8.58
C ALA A 200 -11.03 4.12 7.19
N GLN A 201 -10.22 4.98 6.58
CA GLN A 201 -10.45 5.48 5.22
C GLN A 201 -10.35 4.38 4.17
N ALA A 202 -9.35 3.50 4.25
CA ALA A 202 -9.22 2.33 3.39
C ALA A 202 -10.45 1.40 3.51
N LEU A 203 -10.92 1.16 4.74
CA LEU A 203 -12.12 0.37 5.00
C LEU A 203 -13.37 1.00 4.39
N ALA A 204 -13.52 2.33 4.46
CA ALA A 204 -14.61 3.04 3.81
C ALA A 204 -14.56 2.89 2.28
N ALA A 205 -13.38 3.05 1.67
CA ALA A 205 -13.19 2.86 0.23
C ALA A 205 -13.50 1.42 -0.23
N ASN A 206 -13.10 0.44 0.57
CA ASN A 206 -13.40 -0.97 0.33
C ASN A 206 -14.91 -1.26 0.41
N ARG A 207 -15.61 -0.73 1.43
CA ARG A 207 -17.07 -0.88 1.57
C ARG A 207 -17.84 -0.20 0.45
N PHE A 208 -17.32 0.93 -0.04
CA PHE A 208 -17.86 1.61 -1.22
C PHE A 208 -17.60 0.85 -2.52
N ALA A 209 -16.80 -0.23 -2.51
CA ALA A 209 -16.37 -0.95 -3.71
C ALA A 209 -15.80 0.03 -4.74
N ALA A 210 -14.89 0.91 -4.29
CA ALA A 210 -14.22 1.85 -5.18
C ALA A 210 -13.41 1.09 -6.24
N THR A 211 -13.39 1.60 -7.46
CA THR A 211 -12.55 1.09 -8.55
C THR A 211 -11.14 1.67 -8.50
N ALA A 212 -10.98 2.85 -7.89
CA ALA A 212 -9.69 3.45 -7.60
C ALA A 212 -9.79 4.43 -6.41
N TYR A 213 -8.65 4.66 -5.77
CA TYR A 213 -8.48 5.66 -4.70
C TYR A 213 -7.41 6.68 -5.10
N VAL A 214 -7.71 7.97 -4.93
CA VAL A 214 -6.76 9.08 -5.10
C VAL A 214 -6.72 9.90 -3.82
N GLY A 215 -5.63 9.82 -3.08
CA GLY A 215 -5.43 10.54 -1.84
C GLY A 215 -4.51 11.74 -2.00
N PHE A 216 -4.64 12.71 -1.10
CA PHE A 216 -3.72 13.83 -0.98
C PHE A 216 -3.16 13.98 0.42
N GLU A 217 -1.90 14.37 0.51
CA GLU A 217 -1.24 14.73 1.76
C GLU A 217 -0.27 15.90 1.55
N SER A 218 -0.18 16.78 2.54
CA SER A 218 0.85 17.83 2.53
C SER A 218 2.08 17.36 3.29
N ASP A 219 3.25 17.55 2.69
CA ASP A 219 4.54 17.38 3.33
C ASP A 219 5.39 18.61 3.02
N PRO A 220 5.29 19.68 3.83
CA PRO A 220 5.95 20.96 3.51
C PRO A 220 7.47 20.88 3.34
N GLY A 221 8.12 19.84 3.90
CA GLY A 221 9.56 19.61 3.76
C GLY A 221 9.95 18.65 2.63
N GLY A 222 8.97 18.03 1.97
CA GLY A 222 9.18 16.99 0.98
C GLY A 222 9.03 17.47 -0.47
N GLU A 223 9.67 16.73 -1.37
CA GLU A 223 9.42 16.86 -2.80
C GLU A 223 8.07 16.23 -3.18
N PRO A 224 7.34 16.81 -4.14
CA PRO A 224 6.11 16.22 -4.64
C PRO A 224 6.34 14.76 -5.06
N THR A 225 5.52 13.84 -4.56
CA THR A 225 5.68 12.40 -4.83
C THR A 225 4.31 11.71 -4.92
N LEU A 226 4.14 10.88 -5.94
CA LEU A 226 3.02 9.95 -6.12
C LEU A 226 3.42 8.59 -5.56
N HIS A 227 2.69 8.15 -4.54
CA HIS A 227 2.92 6.87 -3.89
C HIS A 227 1.89 5.84 -4.34
N TYR A 228 2.35 4.62 -4.63
CA TYR A 228 1.50 3.45 -4.87
C TYR A 228 1.93 2.31 -3.96
N TYR A 229 1.10 1.28 -3.84
CA TYR A 229 1.42 0.17 -2.96
C TYR A 229 2.49 -0.75 -3.55
N GLU A 230 3.57 -0.94 -2.81
CA GLU A 230 4.64 -1.87 -3.13
C GLU A 230 5.28 -2.43 -1.86
N VAL A 231 5.56 -3.74 -1.90
CA VAL A 231 6.31 -4.49 -0.92
C VAL A 231 7.19 -5.52 -1.65
N PRO A 232 8.21 -6.11 -1.00
CA PRO A 232 8.97 -7.19 -1.61
C PRO A 232 8.05 -8.31 -2.11
N GLY A 233 8.12 -8.62 -3.42
CA GLY A 233 7.31 -9.66 -4.04
C GLY A 233 5.92 -9.23 -4.51
N PHE A 234 5.50 -7.98 -4.29
CA PHE A 234 4.23 -7.47 -4.82
C PHE A 234 4.25 -5.96 -5.06
N ALA A 235 3.85 -5.54 -6.25
CA ALA A 235 3.57 -4.16 -6.61
C ALA A 235 2.18 -4.07 -7.24
N SER A 236 1.38 -3.08 -6.83
CA SER A 236 0.09 -2.82 -7.48
C SER A 236 0.32 -2.27 -8.88
N LEU A 237 0.02 -3.07 -9.90
CA LEU A 237 0.20 -2.69 -11.31
C LEU A 237 -0.69 -1.49 -11.65
N GLY A 238 -1.96 -1.53 -11.25
CA GLY A 238 -2.90 -0.46 -11.53
C GLY A 238 -2.56 0.82 -10.76
N GLY A 239 -2.13 0.69 -9.50
CA GLY A 239 -1.69 1.82 -8.68
C GLY A 239 -0.44 2.49 -9.25
N ARG A 240 0.54 1.71 -9.71
CA ARG A 240 1.75 2.22 -10.35
C ARG A 240 1.45 2.95 -11.65
N ALA A 241 0.67 2.34 -12.54
CA ALA A 241 0.29 2.96 -13.82
C ALA A 241 -0.49 4.27 -13.59
N LEU A 242 -1.43 4.29 -12.64
CA LEU A 242 -2.16 5.51 -12.27
C LEU A 242 -1.23 6.59 -11.71
N ALA A 243 -0.30 6.21 -10.81
CA ALA A 243 0.67 7.12 -10.22
C ALA A 243 1.58 7.76 -11.27
N THR A 244 2.08 6.96 -12.22
CA THR A 244 2.92 7.44 -13.33
C THR A 244 2.16 8.42 -14.21
N ARG A 245 0.94 8.11 -14.63
CA ARG A 245 0.14 9.02 -15.48
C ARG A 245 -0.18 10.34 -14.79
N ILE A 246 -0.54 10.30 -13.51
CA ILE A 246 -0.76 11.52 -12.74
C ILE A 246 0.53 12.33 -12.65
N ALA A 247 1.67 11.67 -12.44
CA ALA A 247 2.95 12.35 -12.36
C ALA A 247 3.35 13.03 -13.68
N ASP A 248 3.23 12.32 -14.81
CA ASP A 248 3.55 12.83 -16.14
C ASP A 248 2.60 13.98 -16.55
N ALA A 249 1.31 13.86 -16.26
CA ALA A 249 0.33 14.90 -16.51
C ALA A 249 0.60 16.15 -15.66
N CYS A 250 0.93 15.99 -14.37
CA CYS A 250 1.29 17.10 -13.50
C CYS A 250 2.57 17.80 -13.98
N ALA A 251 3.60 17.02 -14.34
CA ALA A 251 4.88 17.55 -14.83
C ALA A 251 4.72 18.34 -16.15
N SER A 252 3.73 17.95 -16.97
CA SER A 252 3.45 18.62 -18.24
C SER A 252 2.58 19.87 -18.08
N ALA A 253 1.66 19.88 -17.11
CA ALA A 253 0.66 20.93 -16.96
C ALA A 253 0.97 21.96 -15.85
N THR A 254 1.90 21.67 -14.95
CA THR A 254 2.16 22.46 -13.75
C THR A 254 3.65 22.63 -13.46
N SER A 255 3.98 23.42 -12.44
CA SER A 255 5.35 23.50 -11.92
C SER A 255 5.74 22.30 -11.06
N LEU A 256 4.80 21.41 -10.74
CA LEU A 256 5.02 20.21 -9.96
C LEU A 256 5.50 19.08 -10.88
N ALA A 257 6.71 18.59 -10.63
CA ALA A 257 7.26 17.40 -11.28
C ALA A 257 7.37 16.28 -10.25
N PRO A 258 6.25 15.63 -9.86
CA PRO A 258 6.29 14.66 -8.80
C PRO A 258 7.01 13.39 -9.22
N SER A 259 7.83 12.84 -8.33
CA SER A 259 8.42 11.51 -8.54
C SER A 259 7.41 10.41 -8.23
N VAL A 260 7.66 9.18 -8.68
CA VAL A 260 6.79 8.03 -8.42
C VAL A 260 7.53 7.03 -7.53
N ARG A 261 6.91 6.59 -6.42
CA ARG A 261 7.56 5.71 -5.44
C ARG A 261 6.62 4.66 -4.86
N GLY A 262 7.02 3.40 -4.90
CA GLY A 262 6.35 2.32 -4.19
C GLY A 262 6.53 2.41 -2.67
N MET A 263 5.44 2.26 -1.92
CA MET A 263 5.42 2.37 -0.45
C MET A 263 4.43 1.40 0.19
N ARG A 264 4.57 1.16 1.50
CA ARG A 264 3.67 0.30 2.31
C ARG A 264 2.72 1.09 3.22
N LEU A 265 2.37 2.33 2.84
CA LEU A 265 1.48 3.18 3.63
C LEU A 265 0.13 2.51 3.88
N ALA A 266 -0.45 2.70 5.07
CA ALA A 266 -1.68 1.99 5.50
C ALA A 266 -2.84 2.15 4.50
N ILE A 267 -3.08 3.37 3.99
CA ILE A 267 -4.13 3.63 3.00
C ILE A 267 -3.91 2.87 1.68
N LEU A 268 -2.66 2.73 1.23
CA LEU A 268 -2.30 2.03 -0.01
C LEU A 268 -2.30 0.51 0.18
N ARG A 269 -1.91 0.06 1.37
CA ARG A 269 -1.81 -1.34 1.78
C ARG A 269 -3.17 -1.98 2.01
N GLU A 270 -4.06 -1.29 2.72
CA GLU A 270 -5.33 -1.85 3.21
C GLU A 270 -6.50 -1.65 2.23
N THR A 271 -6.31 -0.88 1.16
CA THR A 271 -7.27 -0.78 0.05
C THR A 271 -7.27 -2.06 -0.81
N ARG A 272 -8.39 -2.36 -1.47
CA ARG A 272 -8.55 -3.54 -2.35
C ARG A 272 -8.61 -3.17 -3.84
N MET A 273 -8.40 -1.90 -4.14
CA MET A 273 -8.37 -1.34 -5.49
C MET A 273 -7.04 -0.62 -5.73
N PRO A 274 -6.68 -0.33 -6.98
CA PRO A 274 -5.61 0.60 -7.31
C PRO A 274 -5.74 1.90 -6.50
N ALA A 275 -4.67 2.23 -5.78
CA ALA A 275 -4.66 3.37 -4.88
C ALA A 275 -3.38 4.17 -5.06
N VAL A 276 -3.52 5.48 -5.09
CA VAL A 276 -2.41 6.43 -5.13
C VAL A 276 -2.55 7.46 -4.02
N LEU A 277 -1.44 7.88 -3.43
CA LEU A 277 -1.37 8.99 -2.49
C LEU A 277 -0.40 10.03 -3.04
N PHE A 278 -0.91 11.22 -3.36
CA PHE A 278 -0.10 12.34 -3.80
C PHE A 278 0.31 13.18 -2.59
N THR A 279 1.58 13.05 -2.23
CA THR A 279 2.26 13.96 -1.31
C THR A 279 2.70 15.19 -2.10
N VAL A 280 2.02 16.32 -1.94
CA VAL A 280 2.15 17.46 -2.86
C VAL A 280 3.25 18.48 -2.46
N GLY A 281 3.94 18.27 -1.34
CA GLY A 281 4.90 19.22 -0.80
C GLY A 281 4.22 20.33 0.02
N ASP A 282 4.71 21.57 -0.11
CA ASP A 282 4.08 22.77 0.45
C ASP A 282 2.69 23.01 -0.16
N ALA A 283 1.65 22.87 0.68
CA ALA A 283 0.26 23.01 0.29
C ALA A 283 -0.04 24.36 -0.37
N HIS A 284 0.66 25.44 0.01
CA HIS A 284 0.45 26.76 -0.58
C HIS A 284 0.80 26.79 -2.07
N ARG A 285 1.90 26.16 -2.47
CA ARG A 285 2.33 26.11 -3.89
C ARG A 285 1.32 25.38 -4.77
N VAL A 286 0.67 24.35 -4.22
CA VAL A 286 -0.26 23.49 -4.96
C VAL A 286 -1.65 24.12 -5.04
N LEU A 287 -2.03 24.96 -4.08
CA LEU A 287 -3.28 25.71 -4.15
C LEU A 287 -3.27 26.76 -5.26
N ASP A 288 -2.11 27.35 -5.56
CA ASP A 288 -1.95 28.33 -6.65
C ASP A 288 -2.11 27.66 -8.03
N ASP A 289 -1.58 26.45 -8.21
CA ASP A 289 -1.72 25.64 -9.44
C ASP A 289 -2.94 24.68 -9.40
N GLY A 290 -3.81 24.80 -8.38
CA GLY A 290 -4.87 23.84 -8.06
C GLY A 290 -5.75 23.40 -9.23
N PRO A 291 -6.31 24.32 -10.04
CA PRO A 291 -7.11 23.95 -11.21
C PRO A 291 -6.34 23.11 -12.23
N ARG A 292 -5.07 23.45 -12.51
CA ARG A 292 -4.24 22.69 -13.47
C ARG A 292 -3.87 21.31 -12.93
N VAL A 293 -3.62 21.20 -11.62
CA VAL A 293 -3.40 19.90 -10.96
C VAL A 293 -4.65 19.03 -11.07
N VAL A 294 -5.84 19.61 -10.85
CA VAL A 294 -7.12 18.89 -10.99
C VAL A 294 -7.33 18.42 -12.42
N ASP A 295 -7.11 19.27 -13.41
CA ASP A 295 -7.25 18.90 -14.83
C ASP A 295 -6.27 17.79 -15.20
N ALA A 296 -4.99 17.91 -14.79
CA ALA A 296 -3.98 16.86 -15.00
C ALA A 296 -4.36 15.50 -14.39
N ILE A 297 -4.91 15.50 -13.17
CA ILE A 297 -5.37 14.26 -12.52
C ILE A 297 -6.57 13.66 -13.26
N ILE A 298 -7.48 14.48 -13.77
CA ILE A 298 -8.64 14.00 -14.52
C ILE A 298 -8.21 13.40 -15.85
N ASP A 299 -7.34 14.07 -16.60
CA ASP A 299 -6.82 13.57 -17.87
C ASP A 299 -6.09 12.23 -17.66
N ALA A 300 -5.29 12.13 -16.59
CA ALA A 300 -4.63 10.88 -16.20
C ALA A 300 -5.63 9.76 -15.83
N LEU A 301 -6.72 10.08 -15.12
CA LEU A 301 -7.77 9.13 -14.78
C LEU A 301 -8.57 8.68 -16.01
N GLU A 302 -8.86 9.58 -16.95
CA GLU A 302 -9.53 9.26 -18.21
C GLU A 302 -8.68 8.30 -19.05
N GLN A 303 -7.38 8.60 -19.20
CA GLN A 303 -6.43 7.73 -19.89
C GLN A 303 -6.27 6.38 -19.18
N TRP A 304 -6.18 6.38 -17.85
CA TRP A 304 -6.08 5.16 -17.06
C TRP A 304 -7.38 4.33 -17.11
N ALA A 305 -8.55 4.95 -17.20
CA ALA A 305 -9.81 4.22 -17.38
C ALA A 305 -9.84 3.49 -18.72
N ALA A 306 -9.41 4.18 -19.80
CA ALA A 306 -9.38 3.62 -21.14
C ALA A 306 -8.30 2.54 -21.31
N THR A 307 -7.10 2.81 -20.78
CA THR A 307 -5.92 1.95 -20.91
C THR A 307 -5.26 1.82 -19.53
N PRO A 308 -5.68 0.87 -18.67
CA PRO A 308 -5.27 0.84 -17.25
C PRO A 308 -3.81 0.47 -17.01
N LEU A 309 -3.11 -0.05 -18.01
CA LEU A 309 -1.71 -0.44 -17.94
C LEU A 309 -0.93 0.22 -19.07
N ASP A 310 0.36 0.43 -18.86
CA ASP A 310 1.27 0.83 -19.94
C ASP A 310 1.69 -0.43 -20.70
N ASP A 311 1.83 -0.33 -22.04
CA ASP A 311 2.28 -1.42 -22.92
C ASP A 311 3.72 -1.87 -22.63
#